data_AF-A0A850BKB5-F1
#
_entry.id   AF-A0A850BKB5-F1
#
_cell.length_a   1.000
_cell.length_b   1.000
_cell.length_c   1.000
_cell.angle_alpha   90.00
_cell.angle_beta   90.00
_cell.angle_gamma   90.00
#
_symmetry.space_group_name_H-M   'P 1'
#
loop_
_entity.id
_entity.type
_entity.pdbx_description
1 polymer ?
#
loop_
_entity_poly.entity_id
_entity_poly.type
_entity_poly.pdbx_seq_one_letter_code
_entity_poly.pdbx_strand_id
1 'polypeptide(L)'
;MRDPAALLDFARRNWSEAGRLKAIYWRDWKRRRGPAAGIRVADELRLQVLRMRPGWPSARERQADLAAHLRVIEALRRVPPRRG
;
A
#
# COMPACT_ATOMS: atom_id res chain seq x y z
N MET A 1 22.86 -3.44 6.43
CA MET A 1 22.23 -4.77 6.54
C MET A 1 21.04 -4.62 7.49
N ARG A 2 19.80 -4.98 7.11
CA ARG A 2 18.64 -4.85 8.03
C ARG A 2 18.76 -5.90 9.14
N ASP A 3 18.54 -5.49 10.39
CA ASP A 3 18.57 -6.38 11.56
C ASP A 3 17.50 -7.49 11.42
N PRO A 4 17.92 -8.77 11.38
CA PRO A 4 17.00 -9.91 11.30
C PRO A 4 16.00 -9.97 12.45
N ALA A 5 16.39 -9.55 13.66
CA ALA A 5 15.51 -9.55 14.82
C ALA A 5 14.37 -8.54 14.66
N ALA A 6 14.66 -7.33 14.18
CA ALA A 6 13.64 -6.33 13.86
C ALA A 6 12.65 -6.78 12.78
N LEU A 7 13.11 -7.55 11.78
CA LEU A 7 12.22 -8.11 10.75
C LEU A 7 11.28 -9.18 11.32
N LEU A 8 11.78 -10.02 12.23
CA LEU A 8 10.96 -11.03 12.91
C LEU A 8 9.95 -10.39 13.86
N ASP A 9 10.36 -9.37 14.63
CA ASP A 9 9.45 -8.59 15.47
C ASP A 9 8.32 -7.99 14.62
N PHE A 10 8.67 -7.29 13.54
CA PHE A 10 7.72 -6.73 12.61
C PHE A 10 6.77 -7.78 12.04
N ALA A 11 7.29 -8.93 11.59
CA ALA A 11 6.48 -10.01 11.03
C ALA A 11 5.52 -10.63 12.06
N ARG A 12 5.90 -10.66 13.34
CA ARG A 12 5.11 -11.24 14.44
C ARG A 12 4.08 -10.29 15.05
N ARG A 13 4.04 -9.02 14.63
CA ARG A 13 3.02 -8.07 15.11
C ARG A 13 1.61 -8.62 14.89
N ASN A 14 0.68 -8.16 15.73
CA ASN A 14 -0.73 -8.49 15.60
C ASN A 14 -1.34 -7.75 14.39
N TRP A 15 -1.06 -8.26 13.20
CA TRP A 15 -1.53 -7.70 11.93
C TRP A 15 -3.04 -7.79 11.78
N SER A 16 -3.69 -8.78 12.41
CA SER A 16 -5.15 -8.86 12.49
C SER A 16 -5.75 -7.67 13.21
N GLU A 17 -5.21 -7.28 14.36
CA GLU A 17 -5.70 -6.15 15.12
C GLU A 17 -5.42 -4.82 14.41
N ALA A 18 -4.21 -4.66 13.85
CA ALA A 18 -3.89 -3.51 13.02
C ALA A 18 -4.84 -3.39 11.80
N GLY A 19 -5.19 -4.52 11.18
CA GLY A 19 -6.16 -4.61 10.10
C GLY A 19 -7.56 -4.17 10.53
N ARG A 20 -8.04 -4.67 11.67
CA ARG A 20 -9.33 -4.30 12.26
C ARG A 20 -9.42 -2.80 12.56
N LEU A 21 -8.41 -2.25 13.21
CA LEU A 21 -8.34 -0.83 13.56
C LEU A 21 -8.31 0.06 12.30
N LYS A 22 -7.52 -0.32 11.29
CA LYS A 22 -7.51 0.36 9.99
C LYS A 22 -8.88 0.33 9.31
N ALA A 23 -9.56 -0.82 9.32
CA ALA A 23 -10.88 -0.95 8.72
C ALA A 23 -11.91 -0.03 9.39
N ILE A 24 -11.92 0.03 10.73
CA ILE A 24 -12.78 0.93 11.51
C ILE A 24 -12.50 2.39 11.15
N TYR A 25 -11.23 2.79 11.20
CA TYR A 25 -10.83 4.17 10.87
C TYR A 25 -11.27 4.56 9.46
N TRP A 26 -10.95 3.76 8.45
CA TRP A 26 -11.26 4.08 7.06
C TRP A 26 -12.75 4.07 6.78
N ARG A 27 -13.53 3.21 7.42
CA ARG A 27 -14.99 3.25 7.36
C ARG A 27 -15.53 4.57 7.91
N ASP A 28 -15.09 4.97 9.09
CA ASP A 28 -15.59 6.19 9.75
C ASP A 28 -15.11 7.47 9.05
N TRP A 29 -13.90 7.45 8.49
CA TRP A 29 -13.39 8.50 7.63
C TRP A 29 -14.20 8.64 6.35
N LYS A 30 -14.47 7.54 5.64
CA LYS A 30 -15.30 7.53 4.41
C LYS A 30 -16.73 8.00 4.70
N ARG A 31 -17.33 7.58 5.82
CA ARG A 31 -18.67 8.05 6.25
C ARG A 31 -18.71 9.57 6.39
N ARG A 32 -17.67 10.17 6.97
CA ARG A 32 -17.60 11.63 7.20
C ARG A 32 -17.22 12.45 5.96
N ARG A 33 -16.40 11.90 5.05
CA ARG A 33 -15.83 12.64 3.90
C ARG A 33 -16.51 12.31 2.56
N GLY A 34 -17.34 11.27 2.54
CA GLY A 34 -17.97 10.74 1.35
C GLY A 34 -17.09 9.71 0.61
N PRO A 35 -17.71 8.88 -0.24
CA PRO A 35 -17.03 7.76 -0.91
C PRO A 35 -15.92 8.20 -1.87
N ALA A 36 -16.06 9.38 -2.50
CA ALA A 36 -15.08 9.91 -3.44
C ALA A 36 -13.87 10.60 -2.79
N ALA A 37 -13.84 10.76 -1.46
CA ALA A 37 -12.78 11.50 -0.79
C ALA A 37 -11.39 10.91 -1.01
N GLY A 38 -11.27 9.58 -1.05
CA GLY A 38 -9.99 8.91 -1.34
C GLY A 38 -9.49 9.20 -2.74
N ILE A 39 -10.39 9.22 -3.73
CA ILE A 39 -10.05 9.51 -5.13
C ILE A 39 -9.55 10.94 -5.26
N ARG A 40 -10.22 11.91 -4.62
CA ARG A 40 -9.78 13.31 -4.64
C ARG A 40 -8.39 13.48 -4.03
N VAL A 41 -8.12 12.86 -2.89
CA VAL A 41 -6.79 12.92 -2.27
C VAL A 41 -5.72 12.30 -3.18
N ALA A 42 -6.02 11.18 -3.82
CA ALA A 42 -5.10 10.54 -4.76
C ALA A 42 -4.82 11.44 -5.98
N ASP A 43 -5.84 12.13 -6.51
CA ASP A 43 -5.66 13.04 -7.63
C ASP A 43 -4.84 14.28 -7.25
N GLU A 44 -5.07 14.86 -6.07
CA GLU A 44 -4.23 15.98 -5.59
C GLU A 44 -2.76 15.59 -5.43
N LEU A 45 -2.48 14.39 -4.91
CA LEU A 45 -1.12 13.86 -4.84
C LEU A 45 -0.52 13.65 -6.24
N ARG A 46 -1.31 13.12 -7.18
CA ARG A 46 -0.90 12.96 -8.58
C ARG A 46 -0.56 14.31 -9.22
N LEU A 47 -1.42 15.30 -9.04
CA LEU A 47 -1.21 16.66 -9.56
C LEU A 47 0.02 17.33 -8.92
N GLN A 48 0.29 17.09 -7.64
CA GLN A 48 1.50 17.57 -6.99
C GLN A 48 2.75 16.95 -7.62
N VAL A 49 2.76 15.63 -7.83
CA VAL A 49 3.89 14.94 -8.48
C VAL A 49 4.09 15.45 -9.90
N LEU A 50 3.03 15.63 -10.68
CA LEU A 50 3.12 16.17 -12.04
C LEU A 50 3.65 17.60 -12.08
N ARG A 51 3.31 18.44 -11.10
CA ARG A 51 3.89 19.79 -10.97
C ARG A 51 5.40 19.75 -10.74
N MET A 52 5.89 18.77 -9.99
CA MET A 52 7.31 18.60 -9.70
C MET A 52 8.07 17.84 -10.80
N ARG A 53 7.41 16.90 -11.46
CA ARG A 53 7.94 16.06 -12.54
C ARG A 53 6.86 15.86 -13.62
N PRO A 54 6.77 16.78 -14.61
CA PRO A 54 5.74 16.70 -15.66
C PRO A 54 5.80 15.43 -16.50
N GLY A 55 6.99 14.83 -16.66
CA GLY A 55 7.19 13.57 -17.38
C GLY A 55 6.89 12.31 -16.56
N TRP A 56 6.35 12.44 -15.34
CA TRP A 56 6.02 11.30 -14.49
C TRP A 56 4.62 10.73 -14.80
N PRO A 57 4.42 9.40 -14.72
CA PRO A 57 5.47 8.39 -14.68
C PRO A 57 6.06 8.19 -16.08
N SER A 58 7.38 8.00 -16.16
CA SER A 58 8.01 7.58 -17.41
C SER A 58 7.61 6.14 -17.77
N ALA A 59 7.80 5.74 -19.03
CA ALA A 59 7.54 4.37 -19.47
C ALA A 59 8.36 3.34 -18.68
N ARG A 60 9.63 3.66 -18.39
CA ARG A 60 10.52 2.83 -17.57
C ARG A 60 10.00 2.67 -16.13
N GLU A 61 9.49 3.73 -15.51
CA GLU A 61 8.91 3.66 -14.17
C GLU A 61 7.65 2.81 -14.14
N ARG A 62 6.78 2.91 -15.16
CA ARG A 62 5.61 2.04 -15.27
C ARG A 62 5.99 0.57 -15.40
N GLN A 63 7.00 0.25 -16.21
CA GLN A 63 7.51 -1.12 -16.33
C GLN A 63 8.10 -1.63 -15.01
N ALA A 64 8.86 -0.78 -14.30
CA ALA A 64 9.46 -1.14 -13.02
C ALA A 64 8.40 -1.38 -11.93
N ASP A 65 7.35 -0.54 -11.89
CA ASP A 65 6.21 -0.70 -10.98
C ASP A 65 5.45 -2.00 -11.23
N LEU A 66 5.12 -2.29 -12.50
CA LEU A 66 4.48 -3.56 -12.87
C LEU A 66 5.33 -4.76 -12.49
N ALA A 67 6.63 -4.73 -12.78
CA ALA A 67 7.54 -5.81 -12.42
C ALA A 67 7.62 -6.01 -10.90
N ALA A 68 7.57 -4.93 -10.11
CA ALA A 68 7.52 -5.03 -8.65
C ALA A 68 6.23 -5.70 -8.15
N HIS A 69 5.07 -5.30 -8.70
CA HIS A 69 3.79 -5.92 -8.37
C HIS A 69 3.78 -7.42 -8.68
N LEU A 70 4.29 -7.82 -9.86
CA LEU A 70 4.39 -9.23 -10.24
C LEU A 70 5.27 -10.04 -9.27
N ARG A 71 6.41 -9.50 -8.85
CA ARG A 71 7.27 -10.15 -7.84
C ARG A 71 6.57 -10.33 -6.51
N VAL A 72 5.82 -9.33 -6.05
CA VAL A 72 5.07 -9.41 -4.78
C VAL A 72 3.94 -10.43 -4.88
N ILE A 73 3.18 -10.43 -5.97
CA ILE A 73 2.12 -11.42 -6.21
C ILE A 73 2.69 -12.84 -6.17
N GLU A 74 3.82 -13.06 -6.85
CA GLU A 74 4.48 -14.36 -6.87
C GLU A 74 5.00 -14.77 -5.48
N ALA A 75 5.58 -13.83 -4.72
CA ALA A 75 6.00 -14.09 -3.35
C ALA A 75 4.80 -14.46 -2.45
N LEU A 76 3.68 -13.74 -2.57
CA LEU A 76 2.47 -13.99 -1.79
C LEU A 76 1.84 -15.36 -2.10
N ARG A 77 1.89 -15.82 -3.35
CA ARG A 77 1.40 -17.17 -3.72
C ARG A 77 2.13 -18.29 -3.00
N ARG A 78 3.40 -18.08 -2.62
CA ARG A 78 4.23 -19.07 -1.91
C ARG A 78 3.99 -19.08 -0.41
N VAL A 79 3.30 -18.07 0.12
CA VAL A 79 2.96 -18.01 1.54
C VAL A 79 1.68 -18.83 1.76
N PRO A 80 1.72 -19.89 2.59
CA PRO A 80 0.51 -20.64 2.90
C PRO A 80 -0.52 -19.71 3.56
N PRO A 81 -1.83 -19.89 3.30
CA PRO A 81 -2.86 -19.09 3.94
C PRO A 81 -2.69 -19.20 5.46
N ARG A 82 -2.77 -18.07 6.16
CA ARG A 82 -2.77 -18.05 7.63
C ARG A 82 -3.93 -18.94 8.09
N ARG A 83 -3.60 -20.03 8.80
CA ARG A 83 -4.60 -20.77 9.56
C ARG A 83 -5.15 -19.79 10.61
N GLY A 84 -6.47 -19.65 10.63
CA GLY A 84 -7.21 -18.82 11.57
C GLY A 84 -6.95 -19.23 13.01
#